data_AF-A0A915J742-F1
#
_entry.id   AF-A0A915J742-F1
#
_cell.length_a   1.000
_cell.length_b   1.000
_cell.length_c   1.000
_cell.angle_alpha   90.00
_cell.angle_beta   90.00
_cell.angle_gamma   90.00
#
_symmetry.space_group_name_H-M   'P 1'
#
loop_
_entity.id
_entity.type
_entity.pdbx_description
1 polymer ?
#
loop_
_entity_poly.entity_id
_entity_poly.type
_entity_poly.pdbx_seq_one_letter_code
_entity_poly.pdbx_strand_id
1 'polypeptide(L)'
;MFENFTIDQSTSSEINHFESSYALMVFQNPQLETLSIPKLRAIHNGKISLNTNQRLCHWKTLDFRQLLGDDFRLRLDISKNTFSKCIPGDSQCHPRCSHCFDKTINGCQQIYRNDCALQCSTGTCYNTSSPLYCCHKECLGGCTGPTDNDCIACNSMRFGQKCVESCPSKNVYNKLLATYQFDPNGTYSFNRECVQECPVHMRIYRDGCVSRCPDGHYEDDQNCVPCRGACPKTCMISEAVSALNIKDFVNCTKVEGMIEIRKDAFERKAYFWPNM
;
A
#
# COMPACT_ATOMS: atom_id res chain seq x y z
N MET A 1 11.71 6.97 13.08
CA MET A 1 10.57 6.87 14.01
C MET A 1 9.38 6.47 13.17
N PHE A 2 9.05 5.18 13.11
CA PHE A 2 8.07 4.61 12.18
C PHE A 2 6.85 4.14 12.97
N GLU A 3 5.78 4.92 12.97
CA GLU A 3 4.56 4.61 13.74
C GLU A 3 3.51 3.97 12.83
N ASN A 4 3.10 2.74 13.18
CA ASN A 4 2.02 1.95 12.56
C ASN A 4 2.18 1.68 11.05
N PHE A 5 3.06 0.73 10.71
CA PHE A 5 3.14 0.23 9.33
C PHE A 5 2.11 -0.87 9.11
N THR A 6 1.14 -0.58 8.26
CA THR A 6 0.60 -1.56 7.33
C THR A 6 1.24 -1.25 5.98
N ILE A 7 2.00 -2.18 5.41
CA ILE A 7 2.53 -1.99 4.07
C ILE A 7 1.46 -2.49 3.10
N ASP A 8 0.93 -1.57 2.31
CA ASP A 8 0.18 -1.87 1.11
C ASP A 8 0.99 -1.39 -0.09
N GLN A 9 0.85 -2.09 -1.21
CA GLN A 9 1.52 -1.65 -2.43
C GLN A 9 0.99 -0.26 -2.80
N SER A 10 1.87 0.71 -2.98
CA SER A 10 1.55 1.88 -3.78
C SER A 10 1.23 1.38 -5.20
N THR A 11 0.06 1.73 -5.73
CA THR A 11 -0.25 1.63 -7.16
C THR A 11 0.58 2.67 -7.93
N SER A 12 1.90 2.50 -7.89
CA SER A 12 2.82 3.22 -8.77
C SER A 12 2.79 2.51 -10.12
N SER A 13 2.35 3.21 -11.15
CA SER A 13 2.36 2.73 -12.54
C SER A 13 3.76 2.60 -13.13
N GLU A 14 4.82 2.83 -12.35
CA GLU A 14 6.21 2.94 -12.81
C GLU A 14 7.19 2.01 -12.07
N ILE A 15 6.73 0.88 -11.51
CA ILE A 15 7.62 -0.12 -10.92
C ILE A 15 7.80 -1.29 -11.90
N ASN A 16 9.06 -1.64 -12.16
CA ASN A 16 9.46 -2.83 -12.90
C ASN A 16 8.61 -4.06 -12.51
N HIS A 17 8.09 -4.78 -13.50
CA HIS A 17 7.14 -5.91 -13.35
C HIS A 17 7.63 -7.05 -12.41
N PHE A 18 8.92 -7.07 -12.06
CA PHE A 18 9.53 -8.03 -11.12
C PHE A 18 9.49 -7.55 -9.65
N GLU A 19 9.58 -6.24 -9.41
CA GLU A 19 9.54 -5.62 -8.08
C GLU A 19 8.10 -5.34 -7.62
N SER A 20 7.15 -5.26 -8.57
CA SER A 20 5.73 -4.98 -8.32
C SER A 20 4.97 -6.08 -7.57
N SER A 21 5.64 -7.14 -7.10
CA SER A 21 5.02 -8.21 -6.31
C SER A 21 5.38 -8.19 -4.82
N TYR A 22 6.38 -7.40 -4.43
CA TYR A 22 6.87 -7.33 -3.04
C TYR A 22 6.36 -6.08 -2.35
N ALA A 23 5.90 -6.22 -1.12
CA ALA A 23 5.58 -5.12 -0.23
C ALA A 23 6.80 -4.73 0.61
N LEU A 24 7.62 -5.72 0.98
CA LEU A 24 8.88 -5.51 1.65
C LEU A 24 9.96 -6.34 0.97
N MET A 25 10.98 -5.67 0.46
CA MET A 25 12.17 -6.32 -0.07
C MET A 25 13.40 -5.79 0.65
N VAL A 26 14.16 -6.71 1.25
CA VAL A 26 15.46 -6.42 1.86
C VAL A 26 16.47 -7.29 1.13
N PHE A 27 17.32 -6.66 0.34
CA PHE A 27 18.22 -7.37 -0.56
C PHE A 27 19.65 -6.84 -0.49
N GLN A 28 20.63 -7.75 -0.49
CA GLN A 28 22.06 -7.43 -0.61
C GLN A 28 22.59 -6.45 0.45
N ASN A 29 22.17 -6.61 1.71
CA ASN A 29 22.71 -5.84 2.83
C ASN A 29 23.65 -6.70 3.69
N PRO A 30 24.94 -6.82 3.34
CA PRO A 30 25.87 -7.73 4.04
C PRO A 30 26.21 -7.29 5.47
N GLN A 31 25.99 -6.01 5.80
CA GLN A 31 26.27 -5.44 7.13
C GLN A 31 25.00 -5.20 7.96
N LEU A 32 23.81 -5.47 7.41
CA LEU A 32 22.56 -5.27 8.15
C LEU A 32 22.39 -6.38 9.19
N GLU A 33 22.51 -6.03 10.46
CA GLU A 33 22.41 -6.98 11.58
C GLU A 33 20.98 -7.08 12.13
N THR A 34 20.29 -5.94 12.21
CA THR A 34 18.93 -5.85 12.75
C THR A 34 18.09 -4.91 11.90
N LEU A 35 16.90 -5.36 11.53
CA LEU A 35 15.86 -4.54 10.92
C LEU A 35 14.68 -4.48 11.90
N SER A 36 14.67 -3.46 12.74
CA SER A 36 13.67 -3.30 13.79
C SER A 36 12.46 -2.51 13.27
N ILE A 37 11.32 -3.20 13.11
CA ILE A 37 10.03 -2.59 12.74
C ILE A 37 8.88 -3.14 13.60
N PRO A 38 8.94 -3.02 14.93
CA PRO A 38 8.01 -3.66 15.86
C PRO A 38 6.56 -3.16 15.78
N LYS A 39 6.32 -2.07 15.06
CA LYS A 39 4.97 -1.56 14.75
C LYS A 39 4.40 -2.10 13.44
N LEU A 40 5.12 -2.93 12.69
CA LEU A 40 4.57 -3.68 11.55
C LEU A 40 3.58 -4.72 12.08
N ARG A 41 2.36 -4.67 11.57
CA ARG A 41 1.24 -5.50 12.06
C ARG A 41 0.72 -6.46 11.00
N ALA A 42 0.62 -5.98 9.77
CA ALA A 42 0.21 -6.78 8.63
C ALA A 42 0.77 -6.19 7.33
N ILE A 43 0.90 -7.05 6.33
CA ILE A 43 1.14 -6.70 4.94
C ILE A 43 -0.11 -7.11 4.17
N HIS A 44 -0.88 -6.12 3.76
CA HIS A 44 -2.19 -6.36 3.16
C HIS A 44 -2.04 -7.03 1.79
N ASN A 45 -1.35 -6.38 0.86
CA ASN A 45 -1.00 -6.91 -0.46
C ASN A 45 0.50 -7.06 -0.63
N GLY A 46 0.93 -7.98 -1.51
CA GLY A 46 2.34 -8.19 -1.86
C GLY A 46 3.09 -9.17 -0.95
N LYS A 47 4.36 -9.42 -1.28
CA LYS A 47 5.20 -10.44 -0.65
C LYS A 47 6.30 -9.83 0.22
N ILE A 48 6.88 -10.63 1.11
CA ILE A 48 8.14 -10.29 1.78
C ILE A 48 9.27 -11.03 1.07
N SER A 49 10.31 -10.30 0.64
CA SER A 49 11.56 -10.85 0.13
C SER A 49 12.73 -10.50 1.06
N LEU A 50 13.44 -11.50 1.56
CA LEU A 50 14.66 -11.32 2.35
C LEU A 50 15.77 -12.14 1.71
N ASN A 51 16.64 -11.47 0.97
CA ASN A 51 17.63 -12.12 0.11
C ASN A 51 19.04 -11.54 0.34
N THR A 52 20.04 -12.39 0.55
CA THR A 52 21.46 -11.97 0.63
C THR A 52 21.79 -10.97 1.78
N ASN A 53 21.17 -11.11 2.95
CA ASN A 53 21.41 -10.23 4.11
C ASN A 53 22.17 -10.93 5.24
N GLN A 54 23.36 -11.46 4.94
CA GLN A 54 24.01 -12.54 5.70
C GLN A 54 24.06 -12.36 7.24
N ARG A 55 24.14 -11.12 7.75
CA ARG A 55 24.22 -10.82 9.20
C ARG A 55 22.87 -10.54 9.87
N LEU A 56 21.76 -10.51 9.14
CA LEU A 56 20.43 -10.26 9.69
C LEU A 56 20.00 -11.45 10.57
N CYS A 57 19.60 -11.19 11.81
CA CYS A 57 19.35 -12.26 12.80
C CYS A 57 17.88 -12.42 13.22
N HIS A 58 17.33 -11.42 13.90
CA HIS A 58 16.02 -11.50 14.58
C HIS A 58 14.85 -11.88 13.67
N TRP A 59 14.94 -11.60 12.36
CA TRP A 59 13.91 -11.93 11.38
C TRP A 59 13.65 -13.44 11.22
N LYS A 60 14.62 -14.28 11.55
CA LYS A 60 14.42 -15.74 11.60
C LYS A 60 13.44 -16.16 12.70
N THR A 61 13.28 -15.33 13.73
CA THR A 61 12.41 -15.61 14.87
C THR A 61 10.97 -15.18 14.62
N LEU A 62 10.68 -14.36 13.61
CA LEU A 62 9.34 -13.81 13.41
C LEU A 62 8.33 -14.89 13.01
N ASP A 63 7.11 -14.77 13.53
CA ASP A 63 5.95 -15.49 13.01
C ASP A 63 5.37 -14.74 11.81
N PHE A 64 5.76 -15.15 10.61
CA PHE A 64 5.31 -14.55 9.36
C PHE A 64 3.81 -14.73 9.09
N ARG A 65 3.14 -15.69 9.74
CA ARG A 65 1.69 -15.84 9.64
C ARG A 65 0.97 -14.61 10.20
N GLN A 66 1.51 -13.99 11.26
CA GLN A 66 0.95 -12.76 11.81
C GLN A 66 0.97 -11.62 10.78
N LEU A 67 2.04 -11.53 10.00
CA LEU A 67 2.26 -10.44 9.05
C LEU A 67 1.53 -10.67 7.72
N LEU A 68 1.55 -11.88 7.19
CA LEU A 68 1.09 -12.19 5.83
C LEU A 68 -0.23 -12.96 5.77
N GLY A 69 -0.74 -13.47 6.90
CA GLY A 69 -1.94 -14.29 6.94
C GLY A 69 -1.66 -15.79 6.78
N ASP A 70 -2.72 -16.58 6.61
CA ASP A 70 -2.63 -18.04 6.56
C ASP A 70 -1.89 -18.56 5.31
N ASP A 71 -1.87 -17.77 4.23
CA ASP A 71 -1.17 -18.04 2.98
C ASP A 71 0.29 -17.55 2.98
N PHE A 72 0.86 -17.19 4.14
CA PHE A 72 2.19 -16.58 4.25
C PHE A 72 3.29 -17.34 3.49
N ARG A 73 3.21 -18.67 3.41
CA ARG A 73 4.19 -19.50 2.69
C ARG A 73 4.28 -19.19 1.20
N LEU A 74 3.20 -18.75 0.58
CA LEU A 74 3.15 -18.34 -0.83
C LEU A 74 3.64 -16.90 -1.04
N ARG A 75 3.65 -16.11 0.04
CA ARG A 75 3.99 -14.68 0.05
C ARG A 75 5.33 -14.39 0.71
N LEU A 76 6.09 -15.41 1.10
CA LEU A 76 7.39 -15.29 1.74
C LEU A 76 8.48 -15.87 0.83
N ASP A 77 9.40 -15.01 0.42
CA ASP A 77 10.58 -15.36 -0.37
C ASP A 77 11.84 -15.10 0.46
N ILE A 78 12.53 -16.17 0.88
CA ILE A 78 13.78 -16.06 1.65
C ILE A 78 14.83 -16.99 1.04
N SER A 79 15.94 -16.43 0.56
CA SER A 79 17.05 -17.21 0.04
C SER A 79 17.76 -18.01 1.16
N LYS A 80 18.25 -19.20 0.84
CA LYS A 80 18.91 -20.11 1.80
C LYS A 80 20.07 -19.46 2.57
N ASN A 81 20.77 -18.51 1.96
CA ASN A 81 21.97 -17.88 2.52
C ASN A 81 21.70 -16.51 3.16
N THR A 82 20.43 -16.08 3.28
CA THR A 82 20.08 -14.76 3.81
C THR A 82 20.59 -14.57 5.23
N PHE A 83 20.63 -15.59 6.08
CA PHE A 83 21.01 -15.45 7.50
C PHE A 83 22.33 -16.17 7.85
N SER A 84 23.20 -16.42 6.86
CA SER A 84 24.32 -17.37 6.98
C SER A 84 25.44 -16.96 7.96
N LYS A 85 25.56 -15.68 8.28
CA LYS A 85 26.54 -15.12 9.22
C LYS A 85 25.90 -14.61 10.52
N CYS A 86 24.63 -14.92 10.74
CA CYS A 86 23.98 -14.61 12.00
C CYS A 86 24.54 -15.48 13.13
N ILE A 87 24.94 -14.86 14.24
CA ILE A 87 25.43 -15.55 15.43
C ILE A 87 24.21 -15.90 16.32
N PRO A 88 24.13 -17.11 16.92
CA PRO A 88 22.98 -17.50 17.74
C PRO A 88 22.62 -16.53 18.88
N GLY A 89 23.61 -15.88 19.49
CA GLY A 89 23.39 -14.86 20.53
C GLY A 89 22.68 -13.60 20.01
N ASP A 90 22.90 -13.25 18.75
CA ASP A 90 22.32 -12.06 18.11
C ASP A 90 20.89 -12.29 17.61
N SER A 91 20.36 -13.51 17.78
CA SER A 91 18.96 -13.84 17.49
C SER A 91 18.08 -13.93 18.74
N GLN A 92 18.65 -13.73 19.94
CA GLN A 92 17.88 -13.89 21.18
C GLN A 92 16.92 -12.72 21.38
N CYS A 93 15.63 -13.03 21.43
CA CYS A 93 14.61 -12.09 21.81
C CYS A 93 14.67 -11.75 23.30
N HIS A 94 14.04 -10.64 23.66
CA HIS A 94 13.81 -10.31 25.06
C HIS A 94 13.07 -11.47 25.78
N PRO A 95 13.41 -11.83 27.03
CA PRO A 95 12.86 -13.02 27.73
C PRO A 95 11.32 -13.09 27.86
N ARG A 96 10.63 -11.96 27.64
CA ARG A 96 9.17 -11.87 27.69
C ARG A 96 8.49 -12.12 26.33
N CYS A 97 9.27 -12.46 25.31
CA CYS A 97 8.80 -12.45 23.93
C CYS A 97 9.21 -13.72 23.20
N SER A 98 8.24 -14.33 22.51
CA SER A 98 8.47 -15.53 21.70
C SER A 98 9.07 -15.20 20.34
N HIS A 99 8.68 -14.05 19.77
CA HIS A 99 9.09 -13.59 18.45
C HIS A 99 9.43 -12.09 18.52
N CYS A 100 10.46 -11.64 17.78
CA CYS A 100 10.91 -10.25 17.87
C CYS A 100 11.62 -9.76 16.61
N PHE A 101 11.55 -8.44 16.41
CA PHE A 101 12.31 -7.71 15.39
C PHE A 101 13.70 -7.29 15.89
N ASP A 102 13.88 -7.21 17.21
CA ASP A 102 15.16 -6.95 17.89
C ASP A 102 15.15 -7.50 19.34
N LYS A 103 16.30 -7.46 20.01
CA LYS A 103 16.50 -7.99 21.37
C LYS A 103 15.77 -7.22 22.49
N THR A 104 15.19 -6.06 22.22
CA THR A 104 14.55 -5.21 23.23
C THR A 104 13.11 -5.64 23.50
N ILE A 105 12.57 -5.28 24.67
CA ILE A 105 11.15 -5.51 25.00
C ILE A 105 10.18 -4.82 24.03
N ASN A 106 10.60 -3.69 23.44
CA ASN A 106 9.81 -2.97 22.46
C ASN A 106 9.94 -3.58 21.06
N GLY A 107 10.93 -4.44 20.83
CA GLY A 107 11.14 -5.20 19.60
C GLY A 107 10.19 -6.38 19.43
N CYS A 108 9.35 -6.68 20.43
CA CYS A 108 8.54 -7.87 20.44
C CYS A 108 7.41 -7.81 19.40
N GLN A 109 7.30 -8.88 18.61
CA GLN A 109 6.24 -9.01 17.63
C GLN A 109 4.89 -9.16 18.35
N GLN A 110 3.91 -8.35 17.94
CA GLN A 110 2.55 -8.49 18.44
C GLN A 110 1.84 -9.64 17.73
N ILE A 111 1.09 -10.43 18.49
CA ILE A 111 0.44 -11.65 18.04
C ILE A 111 -1.07 -11.46 18.14
N TYR A 112 -1.77 -11.63 17.02
CA TYR A 112 -3.23 -11.46 16.94
C TYR A 112 -3.93 -12.64 16.27
N ARG A 113 -3.20 -13.62 15.70
CA ARG A 113 -3.78 -14.78 14.98
C ARG A 113 -3.68 -16.11 15.75
N ASN A 114 -3.13 -16.10 16.96
CA ASN A 114 -2.96 -17.32 17.76
C ASN A 114 -4.15 -17.53 18.68
N ASP A 115 -4.57 -18.79 18.81
CA ASP A 115 -5.64 -19.23 19.71
C ASP A 115 -6.95 -18.44 19.57
N CYS A 116 -7.21 -17.92 18.37
CA CYS A 116 -8.47 -17.26 18.06
C CYS A 116 -9.58 -18.27 17.86
N ALA A 117 -10.81 -17.87 18.20
CA ALA A 117 -11.99 -18.68 17.94
C ALA A 117 -12.19 -18.88 16.42
N LEU A 118 -12.66 -20.06 16.02
CA LEU A 118 -12.87 -20.41 14.61
C LEU A 118 -13.90 -19.50 13.90
N GLN A 119 -14.74 -18.82 14.67
CA GLN A 119 -15.75 -17.89 14.18
C GLN A 119 -15.19 -16.52 13.78
N CYS A 120 -13.92 -16.22 14.11
CA CYS A 120 -13.31 -14.95 13.74
C CYS A 120 -13.02 -14.91 12.24
N SER A 121 -13.85 -14.16 11.49
CA SER A 121 -13.77 -14.07 10.02
C SER A 121 -12.42 -13.55 9.50
N THR A 122 -11.76 -12.66 10.23
CA THR A 122 -10.44 -12.11 9.88
C THR A 122 -9.29 -13.05 10.26
N GLY A 123 -9.57 -14.09 11.05
CA GLY A 123 -8.57 -14.91 11.73
C GLY A 123 -7.77 -14.15 12.79
N THR A 124 -8.23 -12.97 13.21
CA THR A 124 -7.59 -12.16 14.26
C THR A 124 -8.49 -11.93 15.47
N CYS A 125 -7.89 -11.88 16.65
CA CYS A 125 -8.56 -11.68 17.93
C CYS A 125 -7.66 -10.90 18.89
N TYR A 126 -8.27 -10.11 19.79
CA TYR A 126 -7.54 -9.35 20.82
C TYR A 126 -7.37 -10.13 22.13
N ASN A 127 -7.98 -11.32 22.24
CA ASN A 127 -7.84 -12.27 23.33
C ASN A 127 -8.28 -13.68 22.86
N THR A 128 -7.98 -14.71 23.64
CA THR A 128 -8.00 -16.12 23.20
C THR A 128 -9.35 -16.81 23.37
N SER A 129 -9.58 -17.84 22.55
CA SER A 129 -10.54 -18.94 22.77
C SER A 129 -12.01 -18.55 22.95
N SER A 130 -12.41 -17.33 22.56
CA SER A 130 -13.82 -16.90 22.58
C SER A 130 -14.19 -16.05 21.36
N PRO A 131 -15.35 -16.30 20.73
CA PRO A 131 -15.88 -15.47 19.64
C PRO A 131 -16.10 -14.01 20.03
N LEU A 132 -16.25 -13.71 21.32
CA LEU A 132 -16.40 -12.34 21.83
C LEU A 132 -15.14 -11.48 21.64
N TYR A 133 -14.00 -12.13 21.42
CA TYR A 133 -12.71 -11.48 21.26
C TYR A 133 -12.28 -11.34 19.79
N CYS A 134 -13.15 -11.68 18.84
CA CYS A 134 -12.86 -11.47 17.43
C CYS A 134 -12.75 -9.99 17.11
N CYS A 135 -11.77 -9.63 16.29
CA CYS A 135 -11.71 -8.29 15.71
C CYS A 135 -12.84 -8.07 14.71
N HIS A 136 -13.23 -6.80 14.53
CA HIS A 136 -14.19 -6.42 13.50
C HIS A 136 -13.70 -6.85 12.10
N LYS A 137 -14.63 -7.16 11.18
CA LYS A 137 -14.30 -7.65 9.83
C LYS A 137 -13.46 -6.66 9.00
N GLU A 138 -13.62 -5.37 9.27
CA GLU A 138 -12.86 -4.30 8.60
C GLU A 138 -11.52 -4.00 9.29
N CYS A 139 -11.14 -4.72 10.34
CA CYS A 139 -9.82 -4.57 10.95
C CYS A 139 -8.74 -5.35 10.19
N LEU A 140 -7.54 -4.80 10.18
CA LEU A 140 -6.35 -5.39 9.60
C LEU A 140 -5.18 -5.30 10.58
N GLY A 141 -4.43 -6.39 10.73
CA GLY A 141 -3.25 -6.44 11.62
C GLY A 141 -3.59 -6.47 13.12
N GLY A 142 -4.85 -6.76 13.47
CA GLY A 142 -5.32 -6.87 14.85
C GLY A 142 -6.22 -5.71 15.29
N CYS A 143 -6.60 -5.76 16.56
CA CYS A 143 -7.49 -4.80 17.19
C CYS A 143 -7.24 -4.73 18.71
N THR A 144 -7.76 -3.71 19.37
CA THR A 144 -7.77 -3.57 20.83
C THR A 144 -9.12 -3.92 21.46
N GLY A 145 -10.12 -4.23 20.62
CA GLY A 145 -11.50 -4.44 20.99
C GLY A 145 -12.34 -4.93 19.80
N PRO A 146 -13.63 -5.20 19.99
CA PRO A 146 -14.46 -5.88 19.00
C PRO A 146 -15.04 -4.96 17.92
N THR A 147 -14.94 -3.63 18.07
CA THR A 147 -15.62 -2.67 17.18
C THR A 147 -14.76 -2.22 16.01
N ASP A 148 -15.40 -1.57 15.03
CA ASP A 148 -14.75 -0.94 13.88
C ASP A 148 -13.84 0.25 14.23
N ASN A 149 -13.94 0.78 15.45
CA ASN A 149 -13.05 1.84 15.97
C ASN A 149 -11.82 1.29 16.68
N ASP A 150 -11.83 0.01 17.06
CA ASP A 150 -10.77 -0.61 17.84
C ASP A 150 -9.68 -1.24 16.95
N CYS A 151 -9.77 -1.03 15.63
CA CYS A 151 -8.83 -1.61 14.68
C CYS A 151 -7.46 -0.93 14.77
N ILE A 152 -6.38 -1.73 14.66
CA ILE A 152 -5.03 -1.20 14.54
C ILE A 152 -4.82 -0.52 13.18
N ALA A 153 -5.38 -1.11 12.12
CA ALA A 153 -5.48 -0.53 10.79
C ALA A 153 -6.77 -0.99 10.12
N CYS A 154 -7.20 -0.26 9.09
CA CYS A 154 -8.39 -0.62 8.31
C CYS A 154 -8.03 -1.54 7.15
N ASN A 155 -8.82 -2.60 6.98
CA ASN A 155 -8.74 -3.51 5.85
C ASN A 155 -9.11 -2.81 4.54
N SER A 156 -10.19 -2.03 4.58
CA SER A 156 -10.78 -1.32 3.44
C SER A 156 -10.53 0.19 3.55
N MET A 157 -11.49 0.97 4.05
CA MET A 157 -11.40 2.43 4.14
C MET A 157 -11.39 2.93 5.59
N ARG A 158 -10.67 4.02 5.85
CA ARG A 158 -10.69 4.74 7.12
C ARG A 158 -11.61 5.95 7.04
N PHE A 159 -12.64 5.98 7.88
CA PHE A 159 -13.53 7.14 8.05
C PHE A 159 -13.41 7.68 9.48
N GLY A 160 -12.56 8.70 9.64
CA GLY A 160 -12.18 9.19 10.96
C GLY A 160 -11.44 8.10 11.75
N GLN A 161 -12.02 7.65 12.86
CA GLN A 161 -11.49 6.54 13.67
C GLN A 161 -12.07 5.17 13.28
N LYS A 162 -13.09 5.15 12.42
CA LYS A 162 -13.82 3.93 12.05
C LYS A 162 -13.16 3.28 10.83
N CYS A 163 -13.15 1.95 10.81
CA CYS A 163 -12.90 1.18 9.60
C CYS A 163 -14.21 0.78 8.93
N VAL A 164 -14.41 1.24 7.69
CA VAL A 164 -15.63 1.03 6.92
C VAL A 164 -15.30 0.33 5.60
N GLU A 165 -16.27 -0.43 5.10
CA GLU A 165 -16.13 -1.16 3.83
C GLU A 165 -16.03 -0.21 2.63
N SER A 166 -16.83 0.86 2.64
CA SER A 166 -16.79 1.93 1.64
C SER A 166 -17.07 3.29 2.29
N CYS A 167 -16.55 4.35 1.68
CA CYS A 167 -16.80 5.70 2.16
C CYS A 167 -18.27 6.09 1.96
N PRO A 168 -18.89 6.79 2.92
CA PRO A 168 -20.24 7.34 2.74
C PRO A 168 -20.29 8.22 1.49
N SER A 169 -21.16 7.90 0.54
CA SER A 169 -21.28 8.64 -0.73
C SER A 169 -21.93 10.00 -0.52
N LYS A 170 -21.46 11.03 -1.25
CA LYS A 170 -22.15 12.32 -1.35
C LYS A 170 -23.47 12.27 -2.11
N ASN A 171 -23.71 11.23 -2.91
CA ASN A 171 -24.96 11.03 -3.63
C ASN A 171 -25.68 9.80 -3.09
N VAL A 172 -26.76 10.00 -2.33
CA VAL A 172 -27.52 8.93 -1.66
C VAL A 172 -28.87 8.76 -2.34
N TYR A 173 -29.26 7.51 -2.62
CA TYR A 173 -30.55 7.20 -3.22
C TYR A 173 -31.69 7.32 -2.18
N ASN A 174 -32.60 8.26 -2.38
CA ASN A 174 -33.80 8.42 -1.58
C ASN A 174 -34.91 7.51 -2.13
N LYS A 175 -35.24 6.45 -1.40
CA LYS A 175 -36.26 5.46 -1.78
C LYS A 175 -37.68 6.01 -1.86
N LEU A 176 -38.00 7.05 -1.11
CA LEU A 176 -39.36 7.63 -1.10
C LEU A 176 -39.62 8.49 -2.34
N LEU A 177 -38.60 9.25 -2.75
CA LEU A 177 -38.67 10.13 -3.92
C LEU A 177 -38.16 9.49 -5.21
N ALA A 178 -37.66 8.25 -5.11
CA ALA A 178 -37.01 7.50 -6.19
C ALA A 178 -35.92 8.30 -6.93
N THR A 179 -35.17 9.13 -6.21
CA THR A 179 -34.15 10.04 -6.77
C THR A 179 -32.88 10.06 -5.93
N TYR A 180 -31.77 10.52 -6.50
CA TYR A 180 -30.54 10.78 -5.76
C TYR A 180 -30.57 12.17 -5.12
N GLN A 181 -30.13 12.26 -3.88
CA GLN A 181 -29.97 13.51 -3.14
C GLN A 181 -28.54 13.67 -2.66
N PHE A 182 -28.10 14.92 -2.56
CA PHE A 182 -26.79 15.25 -2.02
C PHE A 182 -26.80 15.13 -0.49
N ASP A 183 -25.84 14.38 0.06
CA ASP A 183 -25.58 14.31 1.49
C ASP A 183 -24.36 15.17 1.84
N PRO A 184 -24.52 16.26 2.63
CA PRO A 184 -23.41 17.08 3.05
C PRO A 184 -22.38 16.33 3.90
N ASN A 185 -22.76 15.21 4.54
CA ASN A 185 -21.85 14.38 5.33
C ASN A 185 -21.12 13.31 4.49
N GLY A 186 -21.48 13.16 3.22
CA GLY A 186 -20.80 12.24 2.32
C GLY A 186 -19.35 12.66 2.08
N THR A 187 -18.52 11.71 1.72
CA THR A 187 -17.08 11.82 1.53
C THR A 187 -16.66 11.26 0.17
N TYR A 188 -15.44 11.56 -0.24
CA TYR A 188 -14.78 10.95 -1.37
C TYR A 188 -13.77 9.90 -0.90
N SER A 189 -13.65 8.83 -1.68
CA SER A 189 -12.60 7.84 -1.51
C SER A 189 -11.28 8.39 -2.04
N PHE A 190 -10.29 8.53 -1.16
CA PHE A 190 -8.93 8.91 -1.54
C PHE A 190 -7.93 7.92 -0.95
N ASN A 191 -7.27 7.14 -1.82
CA ASN A 191 -6.47 5.99 -1.40
C ASN A 191 -7.29 5.06 -0.48
N ARG A 192 -6.93 4.95 0.80
CA ARG A 192 -7.62 4.14 1.82
C ARG A 192 -8.35 5.00 2.87
N GLU A 193 -8.58 6.27 2.57
CA GLU A 193 -9.22 7.21 3.49
C GLU A 193 -10.45 7.86 2.88
N CYS A 194 -11.41 8.17 3.73
CA CYS A 194 -12.60 8.92 3.38
C CYS A 194 -12.36 10.40 3.70
N VAL A 195 -12.26 11.22 2.66
CA VAL A 195 -11.95 12.65 2.76
C VAL A 195 -13.16 13.49 2.39
N GLN A 196 -13.31 14.65 3.02
CA GLN A 196 -14.41 15.57 2.69
C GLN A 196 -14.21 16.26 1.34
N GLU A 197 -12.96 16.57 1.02
CA GLU A 197 -12.52 17.24 -0.21
C GLU A 197 -11.30 16.50 -0.79
N CYS A 198 -11.23 16.43 -2.13
CA CYS A 198 -10.08 15.84 -2.78
C CYS A 198 -8.88 16.80 -2.70
N PRO A 199 -7.64 16.28 -2.51
CA PRO A 199 -6.43 17.11 -2.58
C PRO A 199 -6.34 17.87 -3.90
N VAL A 200 -5.76 19.07 -3.87
CA VAL A 200 -5.71 20.00 -5.02
C VAL A 200 -5.09 19.44 -6.31
N HIS A 201 -4.26 18.40 -6.22
CA HIS A 201 -3.61 17.75 -7.37
C HIS A 201 -4.38 16.53 -7.89
N MET A 202 -5.52 16.22 -7.29
CA MET A 202 -6.41 15.11 -7.64
C MET A 202 -7.70 15.65 -8.23
N ARG A 203 -8.36 14.84 -9.07
CA ARG A 203 -9.63 15.17 -9.71
C ARG A 203 -10.76 14.38 -9.09
N ILE A 204 -11.94 14.98 -9.00
CA ILE A 204 -13.16 14.35 -8.52
C ILE A 204 -13.79 13.58 -9.68
N TYR A 205 -13.99 12.27 -9.50
CA TYR A 205 -14.78 11.45 -10.40
C TYR A 205 -15.69 10.53 -9.59
N ARG A 206 -17.01 10.70 -9.79
CA ARG A 206 -18.05 9.99 -9.03
C ARG A 206 -17.88 10.21 -7.51
N ASP A 207 -17.50 9.16 -6.80
CA ASP A 207 -17.34 9.06 -5.35
C ASP A 207 -15.87 8.96 -4.92
N GLY A 208 -14.93 9.23 -5.82
CA GLY A 208 -13.49 9.11 -5.54
C GLY A 208 -12.64 10.24 -6.11
N CYS A 209 -11.44 10.35 -5.54
CA CYS A 209 -10.38 11.23 -6.01
C CYS A 209 -9.43 10.44 -6.92
N VAL A 210 -9.40 10.79 -8.20
CA VAL A 210 -8.59 10.12 -9.22
C VAL A 210 -7.42 10.98 -9.64
N SER A 211 -6.26 10.36 -9.88
CA SER A 211 -5.10 11.06 -10.41
C SER A 211 -5.31 11.52 -11.85
N ARG A 212 -6.16 10.83 -12.63
CA ARG A 212 -6.52 11.17 -14.01
C ARG A 212 -7.98 10.91 -14.27
N CYS A 213 -8.59 11.74 -15.09
CA CYS A 213 -9.94 11.48 -15.56
C CYS A 213 -9.97 10.22 -16.44
N PRO A 214 -11.03 9.41 -16.34
CA PRO A 214 -11.19 8.24 -17.19
C PRO A 214 -11.44 8.64 -18.64
N ASP A 215 -11.28 7.68 -19.55
CA ASP A 215 -11.52 7.90 -20.98
C ASP A 215 -12.90 8.52 -21.25
N GLY A 216 -12.93 9.44 -22.21
CA GLY A 216 -14.14 10.21 -22.54
C GLY A 216 -14.46 11.36 -21.58
N HIS A 217 -13.59 11.64 -20.59
CA HIS A 217 -13.72 12.76 -19.67
C HIS A 217 -12.48 13.65 -19.72
N TYR A 218 -12.65 14.94 -19.45
CA TYR A 218 -11.56 15.89 -19.25
C TYR A 218 -11.72 16.60 -17.91
N GLU A 219 -10.64 17.17 -17.41
CA GLU A 219 -10.64 17.94 -16.17
C GLU A 219 -11.17 19.35 -16.43
N ASP A 220 -12.18 19.74 -15.66
CA ASP A 220 -12.71 21.10 -15.56
C ASP A 220 -12.96 21.43 -14.09
N ASP A 221 -12.29 22.46 -13.56
CA ASP A 221 -12.35 22.88 -12.15
C ASP A 221 -12.32 21.72 -11.13
N GLN A 222 -11.23 20.94 -11.16
CA GLN A 222 -11.03 19.73 -10.36
C GLN A 222 -12.02 18.57 -10.62
N ASN A 223 -13.02 18.73 -11.47
CA ASN A 223 -14.02 17.69 -11.75
C ASN A 223 -13.75 17.01 -13.10
N CYS A 224 -13.97 15.70 -13.16
CA CYS A 224 -13.93 14.96 -14.41
C CYS A 224 -15.28 15.04 -15.12
N VAL A 225 -15.35 15.83 -16.18
CA VAL A 225 -16.57 16.11 -16.95
C VAL A 225 -16.56 15.37 -18.30
N PRO A 226 -17.71 14.87 -18.78
CA PRO A 226 -17.78 14.14 -20.05
C PRO A 226 -17.51 15.07 -21.24
N CYS A 227 -16.73 14.58 -22.21
CA CYS A 227 -16.43 15.31 -23.44
C CYS A 227 -17.66 15.41 -24.35
N ARG A 228 -17.86 16.58 -24.99
CA ARG A 228 -18.85 16.78 -26.06
C ARG A 228 -18.15 16.66 -27.42
N GLY A 229 -17.93 15.43 -27.88
CA GLY A 229 -17.17 15.13 -29.11
C GLY A 229 -15.78 14.62 -28.80
N ALA A 230 -14.78 15.03 -29.59
CA ALA A 230 -13.39 14.64 -29.35
C ALA A 230 -12.87 15.26 -28.04
N CYS A 231 -12.33 14.44 -27.13
CA CYS A 231 -11.70 14.95 -25.92
C CYS A 231 -10.42 15.74 -26.25
N PRO A 232 -10.08 16.77 -25.44
CA PRO A 232 -8.77 17.40 -25.49
C PRO A 232 -7.67 16.33 -25.37
N LYS A 233 -6.73 16.31 -26.32
CA LYS A 233 -5.65 15.32 -26.34
C LYS A 233 -4.71 15.58 -25.17
N THR A 234 -4.78 14.71 -24.16
CA THR A 234 -3.84 14.72 -23.04
C THR A 234 -2.73 13.73 -23.32
N CYS A 235 -1.49 14.18 -23.25
CA CYS A 235 -0.31 13.40 -23.61
C CYS A 235 0.51 13.08 -22.38
N MET A 236 0.84 11.80 -22.23
CA MET A 236 1.63 11.31 -21.11
C MET A 236 3.11 11.46 -21.42
N ILE A 237 3.87 11.95 -20.45
CA ILE A 237 5.33 11.94 -20.49
C ILE A 237 5.87 11.16 -19.29
N SER A 238 6.60 10.09 -19.59
CA SER A 238 7.28 9.23 -18.60
C SER A 238 8.80 9.20 -18.78
N GLU A 239 9.31 9.79 -19.85
CA GLU A 239 10.72 9.81 -20.21
C GLU A 239 11.14 11.23 -20.60
N ALA A 240 12.45 11.51 -20.50
CA ALA A 240 13.00 12.76 -20.98
C ALA A 240 12.71 12.98 -22.47
N VAL A 241 12.39 14.22 -22.84
CA VAL A 241 12.06 14.59 -24.22
C VAL A 241 13.29 14.41 -25.12
N SER A 242 13.11 13.75 -26.26
CA SER A 242 14.15 13.50 -27.25
C SER A 242 13.60 13.60 -28.67
N ALA A 243 14.49 13.58 -29.67
CA ALA A 243 14.08 13.55 -31.09
C ALA A 243 13.21 12.31 -31.45
N LEU A 244 13.23 11.25 -30.62
CA LEU A 244 12.44 10.04 -30.84
C LEU A 244 10.98 10.19 -30.42
N ASN A 245 10.71 10.88 -29.31
CA ASN A 245 9.39 10.97 -28.68
C ASN A 245 8.70 12.35 -28.86
N ILE A 246 9.42 13.39 -29.30
CA ILE A 246 8.87 14.75 -29.46
C ILE A 246 7.62 14.79 -30.36
N LYS A 247 7.54 13.91 -31.36
CA LYS A 247 6.40 13.81 -32.30
C LYS A 247 5.10 13.33 -31.64
N ASP A 248 5.19 12.64 -30.51
CA ASP A 248 4.01 12.13 -29.81
C ASP A 248 3.22 13.27 -29.15
N PHE A 249 3.90 14.39 -28.89
CA PHE A 249 3.35 15.62 -28.32
C PHE A 249 2.60 16.52 -29.33
N VAL A 250 2.55 16.14 -30.61
CA VAL A 250 1.82 16.92 -31.62
C VAL A 250 0.32 16.94 -31.30
N ASN A 251 -0.28 18.14 -31.34
CA ASN A 251 -1.69 18.41 -31.02
C ASN A 251 -2.11 18.09 -29.58
N CYS A 252 -1.17 17.97 -28.65
CA CYS A 252 -1.50 17.82 -27.24
C CYS A 252 -1.94 19.16 -26.64
N THR A 253 -3.13 19.18 -26.05
CA THR A 253 -3.67 20.37 -25.36
C THR A 253 -3.21 20.44 -23.92
N LYS A 254 -2.87 19.28 -23.34
CA LYS A 254 -2.35 19.14 -21.98
C LYS A 254 -1.31 18.03 -21.97
N VAL A 255 -0.23 18.24 -21.22
CA VAL A 255 0.80 17.21 -20.99
C VAL A 255 0.76 16.83 -19.51
N GLU A 256 0.66 15.54 -19.22
CA GLU A 256 0.68 14.99 -17.87
C GLU A 256 1.98 14.21 -17.63
N GLY A 257 2.70 14.60 -16.58
CA GLY A 257 4.03 14.13 -16.25
C GLY A 257 5.03 15.28 -16.15
N MET A 258 6.29 14.96 -15.86
CA MET A 258 7.36 15.95 -15.79
C MET A 258 8.01 16.13 -17.16
N ILE A 259 8.05 17.36 -17.66
CA ILE A 259 8.81 17.68 -18.86
C ILE A 259 10.27 17.87 -18.48
N GLU A 260 11.07 16.83 -18.70
CA GLU A 260 12.52 16.89 -18.56
C GLU A 260 13.17 17.02 -19.95
N ILE A 261 13.93 18.09 -20.15
CA ILE A 261 14.75 18.30 -21.35
C ILE A 261 16.20 18.37 -20.93
N ARG A 262 16.96 17.35 -21.33
CA ARG A 262 18.37 17.18 -20.97
C ARG A 262 19.28 17.54 -22.15
N LYS A 263 20.58 17.71 -21.89
CA LYS A 263 21.57 18.11 -22.92
C LYS A 263 21.68 17.09 -24.07
N ASP A 264 21.51 15.80 -23.77
CA ASP A 264 21.50 14.70 -24.74
C ASP A 264 20.37 14.84 -25.78
N ALA A 265 19.28 15.55 -25.47
CA ALA A 265 18.23 15.84 -26.44
C ALA A 265 18.70 16.73 -27.62
N PHE A 266 19.78 17.50 -27.40
CA PHE A 266 20.34 18.44 -28.37
C PHE A 266 21.71 18.02 -28.91
N GLU A 267 22.40 17.10 -28.23
CA GLU A 267 23.67 16.55 -28.69
C GLU A 267 23.40 15.37 -29.64
N ARG A 268 23.89 15.45 -30.89
CA ARG A 268 23.95 14.29 -31.80
C ARG A 268 24.98 13.28 -31.28
N LYS A 269 24.66 12.53 -30.23
CA LYS A 269 25.44 11.34 -29.86
C LYS A 269 24.68 10.10 -30.25
N ALA A 270 25.34 9.35 -31.12
CA ALA A 270 24.87 8.14 -31.77
C ALA A 270 24.20 7.18 -30.78
N TYR A 271 23.07 6.63 -31.23
CA TYR A 271 22.46 5.40 -30.78
C TYR A 271 23.42 4.53 -29.94
N PHE A 272 23.19 4.47 -28.64
CA PHE A 272 23.70 3.38 -27.83
C PHE A 272 23.06 2.09 -28.38
N TRP A 273 23.84 1.29 -29.09
CA TRP A 273 23.49 -0.09 -29.41
C TRP A 273 23.46 -0.86 -28.08
N PRO A 274 22.36 -1.52 -27.71
CA PRO A 274 22.37 -2.46 -26.60
C PRO A 274 23.28 -3.63 -26.98
N ASN A 275 24.17 -3.99 -26.06
CA ASN A 275 25.25 -4.96 -26.22
C ASN A 275 24.80 -6.33 -26.77
N MET A 276 25.63 -6.88 -27.67
CA MET A 276 25.75 -8.33 -27.95
C MET A 276 26.16 -9.12 -26.72
#